data_AF-A0A075AWS2-F1
#
_entry.id   AF-A0A075AWS2-F1
#
_cell.length_a   1.000
_cell.length_b   1.000
_cell.length_c   1.000
_cell.angle_alpha   90.00
_cell.angle_beta   90.00
_cell.angle_gamma   90.00
#
_symmetry.space_group_name_H-M   'P 1'
#
loop_
_entity.id
_entity.type
_entity.pdbx_description
1 polymer ?
#
loop_
_entity_poly.entity_id
_entity_poly.type
_entity_poly.pdbx_seq_one_letter_code
_entity_poly.pdbx_strand_id
1 'polypeptide(L)'
;MQSTIKKLLIKVPQKRLGNENGIADIKSEKIFVNVQWALLHNKVPPLRHINTYCETAEENPEKISLRNALEKYFFKNVMPSDETAFSDFESITMVENLHEAQQGK
;
A
#
# COMPACT_ATOMS: atom_id res chain seq x y z
N MET A 1 10.91 -7.84 -21.46
CA MET A 1 11.12 -7.38 -20.08
C MET A 1 11.99 -6.11 -20.03
N GLN A 2 13.22 -6.12 -20.54
CA GLN A 2 14.13 -4.96 -20.49
C GLN A 2 13.58 -3.68 -21.14
N SER A 3 12.76 -3.78 -22.19
CA SER A 3 12.17 -2.62 -22.89
C SER A 3 11.17 -1.84 -22.04
N THR A 4 10.28 -2.52 -21.31
CA THR A 4 9.24 -1.88 -20.51
C THR A 4 9.83 -1.18 -19.29
N ILE A 5 10.80 -1.80 -18.62
CA ILE A 5 11.52 -1.20 -17.49
C ILE A 5 12.21 0.09 -17.93
N LYS A 6 12.89 0.10 -19.09
CA LYS A 6 13.53 1.31 -19.63
C LYS A 6 12.54 2.45 -19.87
N LYS A 7 11.32 2.16 -20.35
CA LYS A 7 10.28 3.19 -20.58
C LYS A 7 9.68 3.74 -19.28
N LEU A 8 9.58 2.91 -18.24
CA LEU A 8 9.13 3.33 -16.91
C LEU A 8 10.19 4.20 -16.20
N LEU A 9 11.47 3.94 -16.44
CA LEU A 9 12.60 4.65 -15.82
C LEU A 9 13.10 5.85 -16.66
N ILE A 10 12.28 6.37 -17.58
CA ILE A 10 12.63 7.60 -18.29
C ILE A 10 12.60 8.77 -17.30
N LYS A 11 13.72 9.51 -17.24
CA LYS A 11 13.90 10.66 -16.35
C LYS A 11 12.91 11.79 -16.65
N VAL A 12 12.63 12.02 -17.94
CA VAL A 12 11.67 13.02 -18.42
C VAL A 12 10.24 12.50 -18.21
N PRO A 13 9.43 13.12 -17.33
CA PRO A 13 8.10 12.58 -16.96
C PRO A 13 7.16 12.41 -18.15
N GLN A 14 7.16 13.35 -19.10
CA GLN A 14 6.24 13.37 -20.24
C GLN A 14 6.46 12.19 -21.19
N LYS A 15 7.68 11.65 -21.21
CA LYS A 15 8.05 10.50 -22.04
C LYS A 15 7.92 9.17 -21.30
N ARG A 16 7.63 9.21 -19.99
CA ARG A 16 7.50 8.01 -19.18
C ARG A 16 6.25 7.26 -19.60
N LEU A 17 6.37 5.94 -19.69
CA LEU A 17 5.22 5.07 -19.96
C LEU A 17 4.12 5.33 -18.92
N GLY A 18 2.90 5.57 -19.41
CA GLY A 18 1.73 5.87 -18.60
C GLY A 18 1.54 7.34 -18.24
N ASN A 19 2.31 8.26 -18.82
CA ASN A 19 2.05 9.70 -18.70
C ASN A 19 0.90 10.17 -19.60
N GLU A 20 0.77 9.64 -20.82
CA GLU A 20 -0.21 10.11 -21.82
C GLU A 20 -1.60 9.50 -21.61
N ASN A 21 -1.72 8.16 -21.60
CA ASN A 21 -3.00 7.47 -21.40
C ASN A 21 -3.09 6.75 -20.04
N GLY A 22 -2.24 7.14 -19.08
CA GLY A 22 -2.27 6.57 -17.73
C GLY A 22 -1.96 5.07 -17.71
N ILE A 23 -2.74 4.32 -16.95
CA ILE A 23 -2.51 2.88 -16.78
C ILE A 23 -2.81 2.06 -18.04
N ALA A 24 -3.57 2.61 -19.01
CA ALA A 24 -3.88 1.89 -20.24
C ALA A 24 -2.62 1.57 -21.06
N ASP A 25 -1.67 2.51 -21.12
CA ASP A 25 -0.36 2.31 -21.76
C ASP A 25 0.45 1.21 -21.07
N ILE A 26 0.36 1.13 -19.73
CA ILE A 26 1.06 0.11 -18.95
C ILE A 26 0.42 -1.27 -19.22
N LYS A 27 -0.91 -1.36 -19.20
CA LYS A 27 -1.66 -2.61 -19.42
C LYS A 27 -1.43 -3.23 -20.79
N SER A 28 -1.11 -2.41 -21.81
CA SER A 28 -0.88 -2.85 -23.19
C SER A 28 0.55 -3.31 -23.48
N GLU A 29 1.50 -3.09 -22.57
CA GLU A 29 2.89 -3.51 -22.77
C GLU A 29 3.05 -5.04 -22.85
N LYS A 30 4.02 -5.47 -23.66
CA LYS A 30 4.25 -6.90 -23.95
C LYS A 30 4.51 -7.78 -22.72
N ILE A 31 4.99 -7.20 -21.62
CA ILE A 31 5.21 -7.96 -20.37
C ILE A 31 3.90 -8.43 -19.73
N PHE A 32 2.78 -7.78 -20.05
CA PHE A 32 1.45 -8.08 -19.53
C PHE A 32 0.53 -8.74 -20.58
N VAL A 33 1.08 -9.21 -21.71
CA VAL A 33 0.28 -9.81 -22.80
C VAL A 33 -0.60 -10.97 -22.34
N ASN A 34 -0.14 -11.74 -21.36
CA ASN A 34 -0.87 -12.88 -20.80
C ASN A 34 -1.68 -12.53 -19.54
N VAL A 35 -1.73 -11.24 -19.16
CA VAL A 35 -2.46 -10.79 -17.99
C VAL A 35 -3.88 -10.42 -18.37
N GLN A 36 -4.83 -11.19 -17.85
CA GLN A 36 -6.25 -10.87 -17.96
C GLN A 36 -6.63 -9.92 -16.82
N TRP A 37 -6.49 -8.61 -17.06
CA TRP A 37 -6.70 -7.57 -16.04
C TRP A 37 -8.06 -7.66 -15.35
N ALA A 38 -9.12 -8.00 -16.09
CA ALA A 38 -10.46 -8.17 -15.54
C ALA A 38 -10.56 -9.34 -14.56
N LEU A 39 -9.74 -10.38 -14.69
CA LEU A 39 -9.79 -11.59 -13.85
C LEU A 39 -8.71 -11.62 -12.76
N LEU A 40 -7.85 -10.59 -12.68
CA LEU A 40 -6.70 -10.59 -11.78
C LEU A 40 -7.10 -10.75 -10.31
N HIS A 41 -8.26 -10.21 -9.92
CA HIS A 41 -8.83 -10.33 -8.57
C HIS A 41 -9.19 -11.77 -8.17
N ASN A 42 -9.44 -12.65 -9.14
CA ASN A 42 -9.79 -14.06 -8.93
C ASN A 42 -8.61 -15.02 -9.14
N LYS A 43 -7.41 -14.52 -9.49
CA LYS A 43 -6.25 -15.37 -9.71
C LYS A 43 -5.55 -15.65 -8.37
N VAL A 44 -5.19 -16.92 -8.17
CA VAL A 44 -4.34 -17.31 -7.05
C VAL A 44 -2.97 -16.64 -7.22
N PRO A 45 -2.46 -15.91 -6.21
CA PRO A 45 -1.18 -15.24 -6.32
C PRO A 45 -0.04 -16.26 -6.50
N PRO A 46 1.00 -15.94 -7.29
CA PRO A 46 2.10 -16.86 -7.60
C PRO A 46 2.93 -17.20 -6.36
N LEU A 47 3.04 -16.26 -5.43
CA LEU A 47 3.65 -16.47 -4.12
C LEU A 47 2.52 -16.59 -3.10
N ARG A 48 2.46 -17.75 -2.44
CA ARG A 48 1.63 -17.96 -1.27
C ARG A 48 2.56 -18.18 -0.10
N HIS A 49 2.31 -17.48 1.00
CA HIS A 49 3.01 -17.77 2.25
C HIS A 49 2.67 -19.21 2.63
N ILE A 50 3.65 -20.09 2.51
CA ILE A 50 3.65 -21.33 3.27
C ILE A 50 3.89 -20.85 4.69
N ASN A 51 3.06 -21.23 5.65
CA ASN A 51 3.13 -20.78 7.06
C ASN A 51 4.38 -21.32 7.77
N THR A 52 5.56 -21.00 7.23
CA THR A 52 6.86 -21.15 7.84
C THR A 52 7.36 -19.72 7.94
N TYR A 53 6.97 -19.07 9.04
CA TYR A 53 7.55 -17.84 9.57
C TYR A 53 8.35 -17.02 8.56
N CYS A 54 7.76 -15.97 8.00
CA CYS A 54 8.58 -14.80 7.71
C CYS A 54 9.02 -14.29 9.09
N GLU A 55 10.15 -14.80 9.59
CA GLU A 55 10.84 -14.20 10.70
C GLU A 55 11.19 -12.78 10.25
N THR A 56 10.32 -11.81 10.56
CA THR A 56 10.83 -10.51 10.97
C THR A 56 11.78 -10.88 12.11
N ALA A 57 13.09 -10.82 11.85
CA ALA A 57 14.12 -11.10 12.83
C ALA A 57 13.62 -10.57 14.17
N GLU A 58 13.36 -11.49 15.12
CA GLU A 58 12.67 -11.19 16.36
C GLU A 58 13.29 -9.90 16.94
N GLU A 59 12.59 -8.77 16.80
CA GLU A 59 13.09 -7.55 17.40
C GLU A 59 13.04 -7.81 18.89
N ASN A 60 14.24 -7.90 19.50
CA ASN A 60 14.41 -8.17 20.92
C ASN A 60 13.31 -7.43 21.71
N PRO A 61 12.49 -8.12 22.52
CA PRO A 61 11.37 -7.51 23.24
C PRO A 61 11.80 -6.29 24.10
N GLU A 62 13.06 -6.25 24.54
CA GLU A 62 13.64 -5.09 25.22
C GLU A 62 13.75 -3.86 24.30
N LYS A 63 14.12 -4.03 23.03
CA LYS A 63 14.18 -2.93 22.05
C LYS A 63 12.78 -2.37 21.75
N ILE A 64 11.78 -3.24 21.67
CA ILE A 64 10.38 -2.83 21.47
C ILE A 64 9.90 -2.02 22.68
N SER A 65 10.17 -2.50 23.90
CA SER A 65 9.81 -1.81 25.14
C SER A 65 10.50 -0.45 25.25
N LEU A 66 11.80 -0.39 24.94
CA LEU A 66 12.58 0.85 24.95
C LEU A 66 12.09 1.85 23.90
N ARG A 67 11.76 1.39 22.69
CA ARG A 67 11.18 2.24 21.64
C ARG A 67 9.85 2.83 22.10
N ASN A 68 8.95 2.01 22.63
CA ASN A 68 7.65 2.46 23.10
C ASN A 68 7.77 3.45 24.28
N ALA A 69 8.73 3.21 25.18
CA ALA A 69 9.02 4.11 26.30
C ALA A 69 9.62 5.44 25.81
N LEU A 70 10.53 5.40 24.83
CA LEU A 70 11.12 6.58 24.21
C LEU A 70 10.08 7.40 23.45
N GLU A 71 9.22 6.76 22.64
CA GLU A 71 8.10 7.42 21.98
C GLU A 71 7.20 8.09 23.02
N LYS A 72 6.79 7.37 24.07
CA LYS A 72 5.96 7.93 25.15
C LYS A 72 6.62 9.12 25.85
N TYR A 73 7.93 9.07 26.10
CA TYR A 73 8.66 10.18 26.70
C TYR A 73 8.79 11.37 25.73
N PHE A 74 9.04 11.10 24.45
CA PHE A 74 9.15 12.12 23.41
C PHE A 74 7.82 12.84 23.21
N PHE A 75 6.72 12.12 23.07
CA PHE A 75 5.37 12.69 22.98
C PHE A 75 4.98 13.49 24.24
N LYS A 76 5.42 13.06 25.42
CA LYS A 76 5.09 13.74 26.68
C LYS A 76 5.89 15.03 26.89
N ASN A 77 7.15 15.08 26.44
CA ASN A 77 8.07 16.15 26.84
C ASN A 77 8.58 17.04 25.68
N VAL A 78 8.43 16.61 24.43
CA VAL A 78 8.98 17.33 23.26
C VAL A 78 7.88 17.94 22.40
N MET A 79 6.65 17.43 22.46
CA MET A 79 5.52 17.96 21.70
C MET A 79 4.44 18.47 22.68
N PRO A 80 4.10 19.77 22.67
CA PRO A 80 2.91 20.25 23.38
C PRO A 80 1.66 19.59 22.79
N SER A 81 0.73 19.17 23.67
CA SER A 81 -0.40 18.27 23.36
C SER A 81 -1.31 18.75 22.22
N ASP A 82 -1.34 20.06 21.98
CA ASP A 82 -2.35 20.70 21.13
C ASP A 82 -1.80 21.11 19.75
N GLU A 83 -0.54 20.78 19.44
CA GLU A 83 0.15 21.15 18.18
C GLU A 83 0.83 19.93 17.55
N THR A 84 0.32 18.72 17.79
CA THR A 84 0.83 17.56 17.05
C THR A 84 0.24 17.59 15.64
N ALA A 85 1.08 17.40 14.61
CA ALA A 85 0.69 17.50 13.19
C ALA A 85 -0.46 16.56 12.74
N PHE A 86 -0.97 15.73 13.66
CA PHE A 86 -2.04 14.75 13.45
C PHE A 86 -3.06 14.76 14.61
N SER A 87 -3.14 15.83 15.42
CA SER A 87 -4.10 15.95 16.54
C SER A 87 -5.55 15.75 16.10
N ASP A 88 -5.86 16.20 14.88
CA ASP A 88 -7.20 16.17 14.31
C ASP A 88 -7.45 14.87 13.52
N PHE A 89 -6.47 13.96 13.49
CA PHE A 89 -6.62 12.65 12.87
C PHE A 89 -7.31 11.68 13.84
N GLU A 90 -8.61 11.83 13.99
CA GLU A 90 -9.45 10.76 14.55
C GLU A 90 -9.64 9.68 13.48
N SER A 91 -9.13 8.48 13.73
CA SER A 91 -9.19 7.34 12.80
C SER A 91 -10.64 7.09 12.35
N ILE A 92 -10.92 7.26 11.06
CA ILE A 92 -12.21 6.87 10.46
C ILE A 92 -12.28 5.35 10.39
N THR A 93 -13.31 4.78 11.01
CA THR A 93 -13.73 3.39 10.74
C THR A 93 -14.64 3.43 9.52
N MET A 94 -14.33 2.67 8.46
CA MET A 94 -15.28 2.52 7.35
C MET A 94 -16.54 1.84 7.86
N VAL A 95 -17.67 2.56 7.86
CA VAL A 95 -18.99 1.96 8.04
C VAL A 95 -19.50 1.58 6.66
N GLU A 96 -19.43 0.28 6.34
CA GLU A 96 -20.11 -0.25 5.16
C GLU A 96 -21.63 -0.19 5.41
N ASN A 97 -22.30 0.81 4.82
CA ASN A 97 -23.76 0.90 4.87
C ASN A 97 -24.35 -0.25 4.03
N LEU A 98 -24.61 -1.39 4.67
CA LEU A 98 -25.38 -2.52 4.14
C LEU A 98 -26.88 -2.16 4.03
N HIS A 99 -27.25 -1.18 3.19
CA HIS A 99 -28.67 -0.81 3.01
C HIS A 99 -29.20 -0.72 1.59
N GLU A 100 -28.48 -1.22 0.57
CA GLU A 100 -29.02 -1.33 -0.80
C GLU A 100 -29.05 -2.76 -1.32
N ALA A 101 -29.50 -3.72 -0.50
CA ALA A 101 -29.80 -5.09 -0.95
C ALA A 101 -31.27 -5.50 -0.77
N GLN A 102 -32.17 -4.58 -0.39
CA GLN A 102 -33.57 -4.92 -0.10
C GLN A 102 -34.57 -3.79 -0.45
N GLN A 103 -34.55 -3.25 -1.67
CA GLN A 103 -35.73 -2.67 -2.36
C GLN A 103 -35.48 -2.79 -3.86
N GLY A 104 -36.22 -3.49 -4.71
CA GLY A 104 -37.42 -4.29 -4.59
C GLY A 104 -37.92 -4.58 -6.01
N LYS A 105 -38.23 -5.85 -6.28
CA LYS A 105 -39.07 -6.41 -7.35
C LYS A 105 -38.70 -6.17 -8.82
#